data_AF-A0A3C0U004-F1
#
_entry.id   AF-A0A3C0U004-F1
#
_cell.length_a   1.000
_cell.length_b   1.000
_cell.length_c   1.000
_cell.angle_alpha   90.00
_cell.angle_beta   90.00
_cell.angle_gamma   90.00
#
_symmetry.space_group_name_H-M   'P 1'
#
loop_
_entity.id
_entity.type
_entity.pdbx_description
1 polymer ?
#
loop_
_entity_poly.entity_id
_entity_poly.type
_entity_poly.pdbx_seq_one_letter_code
_entity_poly.pdbx_strand_id
1 'polypeptide(L)'
;MNPLKLNLIICLCGTVLWILLTVFHAVIIIRAKKTAPDKECIAKAPSSYWCVIVSSAAVVVLPYLILFQPYVTAVLEGCAIMGTWAVMKERFEKIAGGKQ
;
A
#
# COMPACT_ATOMS: atom_id res chain seq x y z
N MET A 1 19.64 -0.18 23.01
CA MET A 1 18.21 0.20 22.90
C MET A 1 17.36 -1.01 23.26
N ASN A 2 16.28 -0.86 24.03
CA ASN A 2 15.44 -2.01 24.41
C ASN A 2 14.79 -2.59 23.14
N PRO A 3 14.87 -3.92 22.88
CA PRO A 3 14.33 -4.54 21.66
C PRO A 3 12.84 -4.24 21.44
N LEU A 4 12.08 -4.05 22.51
CA LEU A 4 10.67 -3.64 22.45
C LEU A 4 10.51 -2.24 21.82
N LYS A 5 11.35 -1.28 22.24
CA LYS A 5 11.32 0.10 21.72
C LYS A 5 11.74 0.14 20.25
N LEU A 6 12.76 -0.66 19.89
CA LEU A 6 13.21 -0.77 18.50
C LEU A 6 12.11 -1.36 17.61
N ASN A 7 11.43 -2.43 18.05
CA ASN A 7 10.30 -3.01 17.33
C ASN A 7 9.16 -2.01 17.12
N LEU A 8 8.76 -1.30 18.17
CA LEU A 8 7.71 -0.28 18.07
C LEU A 8 8.06 0.83 17.08
N ILE A 9 9.31 1.27 17.06
CA ILE A 9 9.78 2.28 16.09
C ILE A 9 9.69 1.73 14.67
N ILE A 10 10.12 0.49 14.43
CA ILE A 10 10.05 -0.16 13.11
C ILE A 10 8.60 -0.27 12.64
N CYS A 11 7.68 -0.75 13.50
CA CYS A 11 6.26 -0.84 13.16
C CYS A 11 5.66 0.54 12.85
N LEU A 12 5.95 1.56 13.67
CA LEU A 12 5.47 2.93 13.46
C LEU A 12 5.98 3.49 12.14
N CYS A 13 7.27 3.34 11.84
CA CYS A 13 7.84 3.77 10.57
C CYS A 13 7.21 3.04 9.39
N GLY A 14 7.05 1.71 9.48
CA GLY A 14 6.43 0.90 8.43
C GLY A 14 4.97 1.30 8.17
N THR A 15 4.18 1.44 9.24
CA THR A 15 2.79 1.90 9.17
C THR A 15 2.66 3.28 8.55
N VAL A 16 3.45 4.25 9.01
CA VAL A 16 3.43 5.62 8.46
C VAL A 16 3.80 5.61 6.99
N LEU A 17 4.83 4.87 6.61
CA LEU A 17 5.27 4.76 5.22
C LEU A 17 4.19 4.09 4.34
N TRP A 18 3.55 3.03 4.83
CA TRP A 18 2.45 2.37 4.15
C TRP A 18 1.25 3.31 3.94
N ILE A 19 0.84 4.06 4.96
CA ILE A 19 -0.24 5.05 4.86
C ILE A 19 0.10 6.13 3.84
N LEU A 20 1.29 6.73 3.94
CA LEU A 20 1.73 7.80 3.04
C LEU A 20 1.74 7.32 1.58
N LEU A 21 2.27 6.12 1.33
CA LEU A 21 2.36 5.54 0.00
C LEU A 21 0.97 5.23 -0.58
N THR A 22 0.08 4.69 0.25
CA THR A 22 -1.32 4.40 -0.13
C THR A 22 -2.07 5.69 -0.47
N VAL A 23 -1.99 6.71 0.39
CA VAL A 23 -2.66 8.00 0.18
C VAL A 23 -2.09 8.73 -1.04
N PHE A 24 -0.77 8.76 -1.20
CA PHE A 24 -0.10 9.40 -2.33
C PHE A 24 -0.58 8.80 -3.66
N HIS A 25 -0.57 7.47 -3.79
CA HIS A 25 -1.04 6.81 -5.00
C HIS A 25 -2.55 6.98 -5.21
N ALA A 26 -3.35 6.93 -4.14
CA ALA A 26 -4.78 7.19 -4.25
C ALA A 26 -5.07 8.60 -4.80
N VAL A 27 -4.35 9.63 -4.31
CA VAL A 27 -4.49 11.00 -4.80
C VAL A 27 -4.08 11.11 -6.27
N ILE A 28 -2.96 10.51 -6.67
CA ILE A 28 -2.51 10.51 -8.07
C ILE A 28 -3.53 9.83 -8.97
N ILE A 29 -4.03 8.65 -8.57
CA ILE A 29 -5.06 7.93 -9.31
C ILE A 29 -6.33 8.77 -9.43
N ILE A 30 -6.79 9.41 -8.34
CA ILE A 30 -7.97 10.29 -8.37
C ILE A 30 -7.76 11.47 -9.31
N ARG A 31 -6.59 12.10 -9.29
CA ARG A 31 -6.25 13.22 -10.20
C ARG A 31 -6.23 12.75 -11.65
N ALA A 32 -5.55 11.64 -11.94
CA ALA A 32 -5.50 11.05 -13.27
C ALA A 32 -6.90 10.71 -13.80
N LYS A 33 -7.79 10.19 -12.95
CA LYS A 33 -9.19 9.94 -13.30
C LYS A 33 -9.98 11.22 -13.60
N LYS A 34 -9.70 12.31 -12.89
CA LYS A 34 -10.38 13.60 -13.11
C LYS A 34 -9.94 14.29 -14.40
N THR A 35 -8.67 14.12 -14.79
CA THR A 35 -8.07 14.73 -15.98
C THR A 35 -8.23 13.88 -17.25
N ALA A 36 -8.67 12.63 -17.14
CA ALA A 36 -8.94 11.79 -18.29
C ALA A 36 -10.11 12.35 -19.13
N PRO A 37 -9.94 12.53 -20.45
CA PRO A 37 -10.97 13.10 -21.32
C PRO A 37 -12.21 12.20 -21.44
N ASP A 38 -12.04 10.87 -21.35
CA ASP A 38 -13.15 9.89 -21.33
C ASP A 38 -13.39 9.35 -19.92
N LYS A 39 -14.16 10.09 -19.13
CA LYS A 39 -14.56 9.66 -17.76
C LYS A 39 -15.37 8.36 -17.75
N GLU A 40 -16.05 8.02 -18.85
CA GLU A 40 -16.87 6.81 -18.97
C GLU A 40 -16.06 5.53 -19.21
N CYS A 41 -14.83 5.62 -19.76
CA CYS A 41 -13.99 4.46 -20.04
C CYS A 41 -13.07 4.06 -18.87
N ILE A 42 -13.08 4.78 -17.75
CA ILE A 42 -12.26 4.43 -16.59
C ILE A 42 -12.95 3.32 -15.80
N ALA A 43 -12.63 2.07 -16.14
CA ALA A 43 -13.09 0.88 -15.42
C ALA A 43 -12.94 1.04 -13.90
N LYS A 44 -13.92 0.59 -13.11
CA LYS A 44 -13.82 0.57 -11.65
C LYS A 44 -12.60 -0.28 -11.23
N ALA A 45 -12.01 0.00 -10.06
CA ALA A 45 -10.91 -0.82 -9.59
C ALA A 45 -11.42 -2.26 -9.36
N PRO A 46 -10.78 -3.29 -9.96
CA PRO A 46 -11.13 -4.68 -9.70
C PRO A 46 -11.09 -5.00 -8.20
N SER A 47 -11.92 -5.94 -7.75
CA SER A 47 -11.98 -6.38 -6.36
C SER A 47 -10.64 -6.91 -5.84
N SER A 48 -9.79 -7.43 -6.73
CA SER A 48 -8.42 -7.86 -6.42
C SER A 48 -7.55 -6.75 -5.82
N TYR A 49 -7.74 -5.49 -6.23
CA TYR A 49 -6.98 -4.35 -5.67
C TYR A 49 -7.33 -4.14 -4.20
N TRP A 50 -8.61 -4.21 -3.86
CA TRP A 50 -9.07 -4.12 -2.48
C TRP A 50 -8.58 -5.29 -1.64
N CYS A 51 -8.57 -6.50 -2.20
CA CYS A 51 -8.04 -7.67 -1.52
C CYS A 51 -6.56 -7.46 -1.14
N VAL A 52 -5.74 -6.94 -2.04
CA VAL A 52 -4.32 -6.66 -1.75
C VAL A 52 -4.14 -5.54 -0.72
N ILE A 53 -4.94 -4.48 -0.78
CA ILE A 53 -4.85 -3.39 0.22
C ILE A 53 -5.25 -3.91 1.61
N VAL A 54 -6.31 -4.71 1.70
CA VAL A 54 -6.79 -5.28 2.97
C VAL A 54 -5.80 -6.30 3.52
N SER A 55 -5.25 -7.19 2.68
CA SER A 55 -4.24 -8.16 3.12
C SER A 55 -2.95 -7.46 3.54
N SER A 56 -2.53 -6.41 2.82
CA SER A 56 -1.41 -5.57 3.20
C SER A 56 -1.64 -4.88 4.55
N ALA A 57 -2.83 -4.34 4.79
CA ALA A 57 -3.16 -3.71 6.07
C ALA A 57 -3.08 -4.73 7.23
N ALA A 58 -3.56 -5.95 7.01
CA ALA A 58 -3.45 -7.03 7.99
C ALA A 58 -1.98 -7.36 8.32
N VAL A 59 -1.10 -7.38 7.30
CA VAL A 59 0.34 -7.62 7.48
C VAL A 59 1.03 -6.51 8.27
N VAL A 60 0.64 -5.25 8.09
CA VAL A 60 1.16 -4.09 8.86
C VAL A 60 0.67 -4.12 10.31
N VAL A 61 -0.57 -4.57 10.55
CA VAL A 61 -1.13 -4.64 11.91
C VAL A 61 -0.60 -5.84 12.70
N LEU A 62 -0.23 -6.94 12.02
CA LEU A 62 0.17 -8.19 12.66
C LEU A 62 1.32 -8.03 13.69
N PRO A 63 2.39 -7.25 13.44
CA PRO A 63 3.48 -7.04 14.40
C PRO A 63 3.09 -6.24 15.65
N TYR A 64 1.93 -5.57 15.65
CA TYR A 64 1.36 -4.94 16.85
C TYR A 64 0.62 -5.95 17.74
N LEU A 65 0.10 -7.02 17.14
CA LEU A 65 -0.65 -8.07 17.85
C LEU A 65 0.28 -9.17 18.37
N ILE A 66 1.35 -9.47 17.64
CA ILE A 66 2.31 -10.52 17.95
C ILE A 66 3.71 -9.91 17.94
N LEU A 67 4.44 -10.06 19.05
CA LEU A 67 5.79 -9.55 19.18
C LEU A 67 6.77 -10.42 18.38
N PHE A 68 7.00 -10.07 17.12
CA PHE A 68 8.01 -10.75 16.31
C PHE A 68 9.42 -10.21 16.60
N GLN A 69 10.41 -10.99 16.15
CA GLN A 69 11.78 -10.51 16.09
C GLN A 69 11.87 -9.31 15.12
N PRO A 70 12.72 -8.30 15.40
CA PRO A 70 12.77 -7.07 14.61
C PRO A 70 12.97 -7.26 13.10
N TYR A 71 13.75 -8.28 12.71
CA TYR A 71 13.97 -8.59 11.30
C TYR A 71 12.68 -9.09 10.62
N VAL A 72 11.85 -9.88 11.31
CA VAL A 72 10.58 -10.39 10.78
C VAL A 72 9.61 -9.23 10.59
N THR A 73 9.51 -8.35 11.60
CA THR A 73 8.70 -7.13 11.52
C THR A 73 9.10 -6.28 10.32
N ALA A 74 10.39 -6.01 10.13
CA ALA A 74 10.89 -5.22 9.01
C ALA A 74 10.56 -5.88 7.65
N VAL A 75 10.66 -7.20 7.55
CA VAL A 75 10.31 -7.94 6.33
C VAL A 75 8.81 -7.85 6.05
N LEU A 76 7.95 -8.04 7.05
CA LEU A 76 6.49 -7.96 6.90
C LEU A 76 6.06 -6.56 6.44
N GLU A 77 6.56 -5.52 7.08
CA GLU A 77 6.33 -4.11 6.70
C GLU A 77 6.81 -3.85 5.27
N GLY A 78 8.01 -4.32 4.91
CA GLY A 78 8.54 -4.22 3.56
C GLY A 78 7.66 -4.91 2.52
N CYS A 79 7.16 -6.11 2.80
CA CYS A 79 6.24 -6.83 1.94
C CYS A 79 4.92 -6.09 1.74
N ALA A 80 4.33 -5.54 2.81
CA ALA A 80 3.11 -4.77 2.74
C ALA A 80 3.28 -3.51 1.86
N ILE A 81 4.37 -2.77 2.07
CA ILE A 81 4.70 -1.57 1.30
C ILE A 81 4.92 -1.91 -0.18
N MET A 82 5.75 -2.92 -0.48
CA MET A 82 6.03 -3.32 -1.86
C MET A 82 4.80 -3.87 -2.57
N GLY A 83 3.98 -4.70 -1.91
CA GLY A 83 2.75 -5.23 -2.48
C GLY A 83 1.75 -4.13 -2.82
N THR A 84 1.59 -3.17 -1.90
CA THR A 84 0.72 -2.00 -2.12
C THR A 84 1.25 -1.13 -3.26
N TRP A 85 2.56 -0.85 -3.28
CA TRP A 85 3.18 -0.06 -4.35
C TRP A 85 3.04 -0.72 -5.72
N ALA A 86 3.31 -2.02 -5.83
CA ALA A 86 3.22 -2.76 -7.10
C ALA A 86 1.80 -2.70 -7.67
N VAL A 87 0.79 -2.97 -6.84
CA VAL A 87 -0.62 -2.92 -7.24
C VAL A 87 -1.06 -1.52 -7.61
N MET A 88 -0.70 -0.51 -6.82
CA MET A 88 -1.06 0.88 -7.12
C MET A 88 -0.37 1.41 -8.38
N LYS A 89 0.88 1.05 -8.61
CA LYS A 89 1.63 1.39 -9.83
C LYS A 89 0.99 0.75 -11.06
N GLU A 90 0.71 -0.55 -11.02
CA GLU A 90 0.02 -1.24 -12.12
C GLU A 90 -1.33 -0.58 -12.42
N ARG A 91 -2.05 -0.14 -11.37
CA ARG A 91 -3.32 0.57 -11.56
C ARG A 91 -3.13 1.91 -12.25
N PHE A 92 -2.13 2.66 -11.84
CA PHE A 92 -1.81 3.95 -12.42
C PHE A 92 -1.42 3.79 -13.90
N GLU A 93 -0.57 2.83 -14.24
CA GLU A 93 -0.18 2.53 -15.62
C GLU A 93 -1.39 2.14 -16.49
N LYS A 94 -2.32 1.35 -15.96
CA LYS A 94 -3.59 1.03 -16.67
C LYS A 94 -4.47 2.26 -16.91
N ILE A 95 -4.44 3.25 -16.02
CA ILE A 95 -5.23 4.49 -16.15
C ILE A 95 -4.52 5.50 -17.06
N ALA A 96 -3.20 5.63 -16.96
CA ALA A 96 -2.40 6.58 -17.72
C ALA A 96 -2.06 6.11 -19.14
N GLY A 97 -1.97 4.79 -19.34
CA GLY A 97 -1.48 4.16 -20.58
C GLY A 97 -2.54 3.80 -21.61
N GLY A 98 -3.84 3.89 -21.31
CA GLY A 98 -4.91 3.76 -22.31
C GLY A 98 -4.87 2.51 -23.20
N LYS A 99 -4.22 1.41 -22.76
CA LYS A 99 -4.21 0.14 -23.50
C LYS A 99 -5.06 -0.86 -22.72
N GLN A 100 -6.31 -0.97 -23.18
CA GLN A 100 -7.13 -2.17 -23.00
C GLN A 100 -6.45 -3.35 -23.69
#